data_AF-A0A437LP30-F1
#
_entry.id   AF-A0A437LP30-F1
#
_cell.length_a   1.000
_cell.length_b   1.000
_cell.length_c   1.000
_cell.angle_alpha   90.00
_cell.angle_beta   90.00
_cell.angle_gamma   90.00
#
_symmetry.space_group_name_H-M   'P 1'
#
loop_
_entity.id
_entity.type
_entity.pdbx_description
1 polymer ?
#
loop_
_entity_poly.entity_id
_entity_poly.type
_entity_poly.pdbx_seq_one_letter_code
_entity_poly.pdbx_strand_id
1 'polypeptide(L)'
;MDHIAFMKHLRDHEARDPDRVSTARAYKNAAGIDELIRLPQPSWDYVDWLEAGGDINFAEWVLHCEANPCDGFTLSHLLMYWLWLDACRRYSQGLPTYSPHPPEGYETYAEPANDA
;
A
#
# COMPACT_ATOMS: atom_id res chain seq x y z
N MET A 1 -3.07 -12.26 -6.36
CA MET A 1 -2.15 -11.43 -7.19
C MET A 1 -0.71 -11.48 -6.70
N ASP A 2 0.24 -11.65 -7.63
CA ASP A 2 1.67 -11.38 -7.41
C ASP A 2 1.94 -9.86 -7.38
N HIS A 3 3.03 -9.40 -6.75
CA HIS A 3 3.37 -7.97 -6.66
C HIS A 3 3.42 -7.28 -8.04
N ILE A 4 3.87 -7.99 -9.09
CA ILE A 4 3.88 -7.47 -10.47
C ILE A 4 2.46 -7.29 -11.01
N ALA A 5 1.54 -8.21 -10.68
CA ALA A 5 0.15 -8.14 -11.12
C ALA A 5 -0.61 -7.00 -10.45
N PHE A 6 -0.39 -6.79 -9.15
CA PHE A 6 -0.95 -5.66 -8.41
C PHE A 6 -0.41 -4.32 -8.94
N MET A 7 0.89 -4.23 -9.20
CA MET A 7 1.50 -3.02 -9.75
C MET A 7 1.05 -2.72 -11.19
N LYS A 8 0.82 -3.75 -12.01
CA LYS A 8 0.23 -3.57 -13.34
C LYS A 8 -1.23 -3.11 -13.26
N HIS A 9 -2.00 -3.69 -12.33
CA HIS A 9 -3.38 -3.27 -12.07
C HIS A 9 -3.46 -1.81 -11.63
N LEU A 10 -2.60 -1.37 -10.72
CA LEU A 10 -2.51 0.04 -10.31
C LEU A 10 -2.16 0.97 -11.46
N ARG A 11 -1.20 0.60 -12.32
CA ARG A 11 -0.84 1.40 -13.50
C ARG A 11 -2.00 1.55 -14.47
N ASP A 12 -2.74 0.46 -14.72
CA ASP A 12 -3.94 0.48 -15.57
C ASP A 12 -5.10 1.25 -14.91
N HIS A 13 -5.16 1.28 -13.57
CA HIS A 13 -6.18 2.00 -12.81
C HIS A 13 -5.89 3.51 -12.70
N GLU A 14 -4.64 3.91 -12.50
CA GLU A 14 -4.20 5.32 -12.56
C GLU A 14 -4.37 5.89 -13.97
N ALA A 15 -4.15 5.09 -15.01
CA ALA A 15 -4.41 5.50 -16.39
C ALA A 15 -5.91 5.69 -16.70
N ARG A 16 -6.80 5.06 -15.91
CA ARG A 16 -8.26 5.14 -16.07
C ARG A 16 -8.91 6.27 -15.29
N ASP A 17 -8.30 6.73 -14.20
CA ASP A 17 -8.87 7.74 -13.32
C ASP A 17 -7.88 8.90 -13.08
N PRO A 18 -7.77 9.85 -14.03
CA PRO A 18 -6.86 10.99 -13.95
C PRO A 18 -7.28 12.03 -12.88
N ASP A 19 -8.50 11.93 -12.34
CA ASP A 19 -9.03 12.78 -11.26
C ASP A 19 -8.72 12.21 -9.86
N ARG A 20 -8.07 11.04 -9.76
CA ARG A 20 -7.60 10.50 -8.48
C ARG A 20 -6.49 11.39 -7.95
N VAL A 21 -6.87 12.38 -7.13
CA VAL A 21 -5.96 13.34 -6.51
C VAL A 21 -4.93 12.57 -5.69
N SER A 22 -3.71 12.51 -6.22
CA SER A 22 -2.55 11.98 -5.53
C SER A 22 -1.93 13.11 -4.71
N THR A 23 -2.00 12.97 -3.39
CA THR A 23 -1.41 13.94 -2.47
C THR A 23 0.03 13.54 -2.22
N ALA A 24 0.94 14.50 -2.26
CA ALA A 24 2.33 14.29 -1.87
C ALA A 24 2.52 14.69 -0.40
N ARG A 25 3.13 13.82 0.41
CA ARG A 25 3.60 14.16 1.76
C ARG A 25 5.11 13.95 1.83
N ALA A 26 5.80 14.85 2.53
CA ALA A 26 7.25 14.80 2.69
C ALA A 26 7.62 13.99 3.94
N TYR A 27 8.49 13.00 3.79
CA TYR A 27 9.03 12.20 4.89
C TYR A 27 10.56 12.24 4.88
N LYS A 28 11.18 12.21 6.05
CA LYS A 28 12.65 12.18 6.14
C LYS A 28 13.17 10.78 5.85
N ASN A 29 14.09 10.70 4.89
CA ASN A 29 14.80 9.49 4.55
C ASN A 29 16.01 9.27 5.48
N ALA A 30 16.75 8.17 5.31
CA ALA A 30 17.88 7.80 6.18
C ALA A 30 19.02 8.83 6.15
N ALA A 31 19.13 9.62 5.08
CA ALA A 31 20.08 10.72 4.94
C ALA A 31 19.57 12.04 5.54
N GLY A 32 18.38 12.06 6.14
CA GLY A 32 17.73 13.26 6.69
C GLY A 32 17.14 14.21 5.64
N ILE A 33 17.11 13.77 4.38
CA ILE A 33 16.57 14.50 3.23
C ILE A 33 15.05 14.27 3.18
N ASP A 34 14.31 15.33 2.85
CA ASP A 34 12.86 15.24 2.67
C ASP A 34 12.53 14.57 1.34
N GLU A 35 12.04 13.34 1.40
CA GLU A 35 11.57 12.56 0.27
C GLU A 35 10.05 12.75 0.08
N LEU A 36 9.64 13.10 -1.13
CA LEU A 36 8.24 13.31 -1.48
C LEU A 36 7.58 11.97 -1.84
N ILE A 37 6.74 11.46 -0.94
CA ILE A 37 5.94 10.27 -1.17
C ILE A 37 4.60 10.69 -1.77
N ARG A 38 4.28 10.19 -2.97
CA ARG A 38 2.98 10.44 -3.62
C ARG A 38 2.09 9.22 -3.49
N LEU A 39 0.96 9.38 -2.83
CA LEU A 39 -0.05 8.33 -2.71
C LEU A 39 -1.45 8.89 -3.00
N PRO A 40 -2.37 8.06 -3.51
CA PRO A 40 -3.78 8.41 -3.59
C PRO A 40 -4.37 8.73 -2.21
N GLN A 41 -5.37 9.61 -2.15
CA GLN A 41 -6.04 9.97 -0.89
C GLN A 41 -6.50 8.76 -0.05
N PRO A 42 -7.11 7.69 -0.61
CA PRO A 42 -7.51 6.52 0.19
C PRO A 42 -6.33 5.79 0.87
N SER A 43 -5.16 5.80 0.25
CA SER A 43 -3.95 5.23 0.84
C SER A 43 -3.45 6.10 2.00
N TRP A 44 -3.56 7.43 1.89
CA TRP A 44 -3.26 8.33 3.00
C TRP A 44 -4.23 8.18 4.15
N ASP A 45 -5.52 8.04 3.87
CA ASP A 45 -6.53 7.81 4.91
C ASP A 45 -6.25 6.50 5.67
N TYR A 46 -5.76 5.47 4.97
CA TYR A 46 -5.33 4.21 5.59
C TYR A 46 -4.08 4.40 6.47
N VAL A 47 -3.09 5.16 6.00
CA VAL A 47 -1.90 5.51 6.80
C VAL A 47 -2.30 6.27 8.06
N ASP A 48 -3.12 7.31 7.93
CA ASP A 48 -3.60 8.12 9.06
C ASP A 48 -4.36 7.26 10.07
N TRP A 49 -5.13 6.27 9.61
CA TRP A 49 -5.81 5.31 10.48
C TRP A 49 -4.83 4.38 11.23
N LEU A 50 -3.81 3.86 10.55
CA LEU A 50 -2.79 3.01 11.18
C LEU A 50 -1.93 3.78 12.20
N GLU A 51 -1.55 5.03 11.88
CA GLU A 51 -0.80 5.89 12.79
C GLU A 51 -1.66 6.33 13.99
N ALA A 52 -2.96 6.61 13.78
CA ALA A 52 -3.89 6.92 14.88
C ALA A 52 -4.11 5.73 15.82
N GLY A 53 -4.06 4.50 15.29
CA GLY A 53 -4.09 3.27 16.09
C GLY A 53 -2.80 3.00 16.87
N GLY A 54 -1.70 3.70 16.54
CA GLY A 54 -0.37 3.42 17.08
C GLY A 54 0.20 2.08 16.60
N ASP A 55 -0.40 1.49 15.57
CA ASP A 55 0.01 0.19 15.03
C ASP A 55 1.29 0.28 14.21
N ILE A 56 1.50 1.42 13.53
CA ILE A 56 2.68 1.66 12.70
C ILE A 56 3.23 3.06 12.92
N ASN A 57 4.51 3.21 12.59
CA ASN A 57 5.13 4.50 12.30
C ASN A 57 5.46 4.55 10.81
N PHE A 58 4.78 5.41 10.04
CA PHE A 58 4.95 5.43 8.60
C PHE A 58 6.36 5.86 8.18
N ALA A 59 7.05 6.69 8.98
CA ALA A 59 8.43 7.06 8.71
C ALA A 59 9.38 5.86 8.76
N GLU A 60 9.16 4.90 9.66
CA GLU A 60 9.97 3.67 9.69
C GLU A 60 9.74 2.79 8.46
N TRP A 61 8.52 2.78 7.92
CA TRP A 61 8.22 2.08 6.68
C TRP A 61 8.89 2.72 5.47
N VAL A 62 8.93 4.05 5.41
CA VAL A 62 9.68 4.80 4.39
C VAL A 62 11.16 4.40 4.43
N LEU A 63 11.78 4.39 5.61
CA LEU A 63 13.18 3.96 5.79
C LEU A 63 13.40 2.50 5.42
N HIS A 64 12.46 1.62 5.77
CA HIS A 64 12.55 0.20 5.42
C HIS A 64 12.50 -0.03 3.90
N CYS A 65 11.61 0.68 3.20
CA CYS A 65 11.49 0.60 1.76
C CYS A 65 12.67 1.27 1.04
N GLU A 66 13.24 2.34 1.60
CA GLU A 66 14.47 2.97 1.09
C GLU A 66 15.67 2.01 1.21
N ALA A 67 15.79 1.29 2.33
CA ALA A 67 16.85 0.32 2.55
C ALA A 67 16.72 -0.95 1.67
N ASN A 68 15.52 -1.22 1.13
CA ASN A 68 15.23 -2.36 0.26
C ASN A 68 14.63 -1.89 -1.06
N PRO A 69 15.42 -1.20 -1.90
CA PRO A 69 14.93 -0.73 -3.19
C PRO A 69 14.58 -1.91 -4.10
N CYS A 70 13.55 -1.72 -4.92
CA CYS A 70 13.15 -2.69 -5.94
C CYS A 70 13.36 -2.07 -7.32
N ASP A 71 14.20 -2.72 -8.13
CA ASP A 71 14.52 -2.24 -9.47
C ASP A 71 13.26 -2.12 -10.34
N GLY A 72 13.07 -0.93 -10.92
CA GLY A 72 11.96 -0.63 -11.82
C GLY A 72 10.75 0.05 -11.17
N PHE A 73 10.77 0.28 -9.86
CA PHE A 73 9.67 0.96 -9.15
C PHE A 73 10.17 2.09 -8.25
N THR A 74 9.34 3.13 -8.07
CA THR A 74 9.66 4.22 -7.14
C THR A 74 9.32 3.83 -5.71
N LEU A 75 9.92 4.52 -4.74
CA LEU A 75 9.63 4.32 -3.32
C LEU A 75 8.12 4.46 -3.01
N SER A 76 7.43 5.41 -3.66
CA SER A 76 5.99 5.57 -3.51
C SER A 76 5.19 4.35 -3.98
N HIS A 77 5.61 3.69 -5.08
CA HIS A 77 4.97 2.46 -5.54
C HIS A 77 5.20 1.30 -4.57
N LEU A 78 6.40 1.20 -4.00
CA LEU A 78 6.70 0.19 -2.99
C LEU A 78 5.85 0.38 -1.74
N LEU A 79 5.77 1.60 -1.23
CA LEU A 79 4.94 1.92 -0.07
C LEU A 79 3.46 1.62 -0.32
N MET A 80 2.94 1.96 -1.50
CA MET A 80 1.58 1.62 -1.88
C MET A 80 1.31 0.10 -1.87
N TYR A 81 2.25 -0.69 -2.37
CA TYR A 81 2.15 -2.16 -2.33
C TYR A 81 2.16 -2.69 -0.89
N TRP A 82 3.05 -2.18 -0.04
CA TRP A 82 3.13 -2.62 1.35
C TRP A 82 1.86 -2.26 2.14
N LEU A 83 1.29 -1.07 1.92
CA LEU A 83 0.03 -0.67 2.53
C LEU A 83 -1.12 -1.59 2.11
N TRP A 84 -1.20 -1.92 0.82
CA TRP A 84 -2.18 -2.87 0.31
C TRP A 84 -1.99 -4.26 0.92
N LEU A 85 -0.75 -4.76 1.00
CA LEU A 85 -0.45 -6.06 1.57
C LEU A 85 -0.83 -6.15 3.06
N ASP A 86 -0.58 -5.09 3.84
CA ASP A 86 -1.03 -5.00 5.23
C ASP A 86 -2.56 -5.02 5.33
N ALA A 87 -3.26 -4.21 4.53
CA ALA A 87 -4.72 -4.20 4.48
C ALA A 87 -5.29 -5.59 4.15
N CYS A 88 -4.67 -6.31 3.20
CA CYS A 88 -5.04 -7.67 2.82
C CYS A 88 -4.82 -8.68 3.96
N ARG A 89 -3.71 -8.56 4.70
CA ARG A 89 -3.40 -9.42 5.85
C ARG A 89 -4.33 -9.16 7.02
N ARG A 90 -4.62 -7.90 7.33
CA ARG A 90 -5.58 -7.54 8.38
C ARG A 90 -6.97 -8.07 8.08
N TYR A 91 -7.42 -7.89 6.83
CA TYR A 91 -8.71 -8.40 6.37
C TYR A 91 -8.77 -9.94 6.45
N SER A 92 -7.71 -10.65 6.01
CA SER A 92 -7.68 -12.13 6.05
C SER A 92 -7.61 -12.70 7.47
N GLN A 93 -7.00 -11.97 8.40
CA GLN A 93 -6.85 -12.38 9.80
C GLN A 93 -8.01 -11.92 10.69
N GLY A 94 -8.99 -11.19 10.15
CA GLY A 94 -10.09 -10.62 10.92
C GLY A 94 -9.64 -9.57 11.95
N LEU A 95 -8.48 -8.94 11.71
CA LEU A 95 -8.00 -7.82 12.52
C LEU A 95 -8.83 -6.56 12.21
N PRO A 96 -8.76 -5.52 13.05
CA PRO A 96 -9.37 -4.23 12.73
C PRO A 96 -8.91 -3.76 11.35
N THR A 97 -9.85 -3.33 10.52
CA THR A 97 -9.60 -2.75 9.20
C THR A 97 -10.25 -1.38 9.11
N TYR A 98 -9.61 -0.46 8.40
CA TYR A 98 -10.17 0.88 8.14
C TYR A 98 -11.52 0.82 7.41
N SER A 99 -11.68 -0.17 6.52
CA SER A 99 -12.91 -0.39 5.76
C SER A 99 -13.46 -1.80 6.04
N PRO A 100 -14.78 -1.98 6.13
CA PRO A 100 -15.41 -3.29 6.19
C PRO A 100 -15.38 -4.03 4.83
N HIS A 101 -14.97 -3.34 3.77
CA HIS A 101 -14.85 -3.93 2.43
C HIS A 101 -13.45 -4.52 2.20
N PRO A 102 -13.36 -5.62 1.42
CA PRO A 102 -12.06 -6.15 1.03
C PRO A 102 -11.27 -5.09 0.26
N PRO A 103 -9.94 -5.02 0.45
CA PRO A 103 -9.09 -4.08 -0.29
C PRO A 103 -9.28 -4.21 -1.80
N GLU A 104 -9.13 -3.11 -2.53
CA GLU A 104 -9.21 -3.09 -3.99
C GLU A 104 -8.23 -4.12 -4.60
N GLY A 105 -8.72 -5.03 -5.45
CA GLY A 105 -7.91 -6.12 -6.02
C GLY A 105 -7.59 -7.27 -5.06
N TYR A 106 -8.17 -7.29 -3.85
CA TYR A 106 -8.09 -8.45 -2.95
C TYR A 106 -8.89 -9.61 -3.51
N GLU A 107 -8.19 -10.55 -4.15
CA GLU A 107 -8.71 -11.87 -4.43
C GLU A 107 -8.51 -12.73 -3.19
N THR A 108 -9.62 -13.20 -2.58
CA THR A 108 -9.53 -14.35 -1.69
C THR A 108 -8.94 -15.49 -2.50
N TYR A 109 -7.71 -15.88 -2.21
CA TYR A 109 -7.18 -17.18 -2.60
C TYR A 109 -7.95 -18.21 -1.78
N ALA A 110 -9.22 -18.44 -2.14
CA ALA A 110 -9.76 -19.76 -1.97
C ALA A 110 -8.89 -20.59 -2.89
N GLU A 111 -7.94 -21.35 -2.32
CA GLU A 111 -7.55 -22.58 -3.00
C GLU A 111 -8.88 -23.22 -3.44
N PRO A 112 -9.10 -23.53 -4.73
CA PRO A 112 -10.21 -24.41 -5.05
C PRO A 112 -9.97 -25.63 -4.18
N ALA A 113 -10.85 -25.86 -3.22
CA ALA A 113 -10.83 -27.08 -2.42
C ALA A 113 -10.72 -28.20 -3.45
N ASN A 114 -9.60 -28.91 -3.42
CA ASN A 114 -9.33 -30.02 -4.31
C ASN A 114 -10.18 -31.20 -3.82
N ASP A 115 -11.50 -31.02 -3.86
CA ASP A 115 -12.53 -32.00 -3.56
C ASP A 115 -13.25 -32.30 -4.88
N ALA A 116 -12.64 -33.19 -5.68
CA ALA A 116 -13.26 -34.31 -6.42
C ALA A 116 -12.40 -34.76 -7.60
#